data_AF-N0BGA7-F1
#
_entry.id   AF-N0BGA7-F1
#
_cell.length_a   1.000
_cell.length_b   1.000
_cell.length_c   1.000
_cell.angle_alpha   90.00
_cell.angle_beta   90.00
_cell.angle_gamma   90.00
#
_symmetry.space_group_name_H-M   'P 1'
#
loop_
_entity.id
_entity.type
_entity.pdbx_description
1 polymer ?
#
loop_
_entity_poly.entity_id
_entity_poly.type
_entity_poly.pdbx_seq_one_letter_code
_entity_poly.pdbx_strand_id
1 'polypeptide(L)'
;MNDGELNKEFFELLCYVLTSARGLMDEPKMYGPFRLVDTASRIISILEKHGIADDFLAEERKKIDEGKYSVMESEEKFKEFLDRIIQDFAEELKKS
;
A
#
# COMPACT_ATOMS: atom_id res chain seq x y z
N MET A 1 6.20 22.66 3.10
CA MET A 1 6.71 21.32 2.77
C MET A 1 8.22 21.33 2.97
N ASN A 2 8.77 20.35 3.70
CA ASN A 2 10.22 20.21 3.84
C ASN A 2 10.70 19.15 2.85
N ASP A 3 11.15 19.58 1.68
CA ASP A 3 11.58 18.68 0.60
C ASP A 3 12.68 17.70 1.04
N GLY A 4 13.52 18.10 2.01
CA GLY A 4 14.54 17.23 2.57
C GLY A 4 13.97 16.06 3.39
N GLU A 5 12.85 16.27 4.08
CA GLU A 5 12.17 15.22 4.84
C GLU A 5 11.39 14.28 3.92
N LEU A 6 10.67 14.82 2.93
CA LEU A 6 9.97 14.03 1.92
C LEU A 6 10.94 13.11 1.16
N ASN A 7 12.08 13.64 0.72
CA ASN A 7 13.11 12.85 0.04
C ASN A 7 13.64 11.70 0.91
N LYS A 8 13.82 11.95 2.20
CA LYS A 8 14.27 10.92 3.15
C LYS A 8 13.25 9.80 3.29
N GLU A 9 11.96 10.12 3.41
CA GLU A 9 10.89 9.13 3.56
C GLU A 9 10.71 8.27 2.31
N PHE A 10 10.77 8.88 1.13
CA PHE A 10 10.77 8.13 -0.11
C PHE A 10 12.04 7.28 -0.25
N PHE A 11 13.20 7.75 0.20
CA PHE A 11 14.42 6.93 0.21
C PHE A 11 14.27 5.71 1.12
N GLU A 12 13.70 5.88 2.33
CA GLU A 12 13.38 4.77 3.24
C GLU A 12 12.37 3.80 2.62
N LEU A 13 11.34 4.30 1.93
CA LEU A 13 10.39 3.48 1.19
C LEU A 13 11.08 2.69 0.07
N LEU A 14 12.00 3.30 -0.68
CA LEU A 14 12.77 2.61 -1.71
C LEU A 14 13.64 1.51 -1.12
N CYS A 15 14.32 1.76 0.01
CA CYS A 15 15.05 0.72 0.74
C CYS A 15 14.14 -0.44 1.14
N TYR A 16 12.93 -0.13 1.64
CA TYR A 16 11.92 -1.13 1.98
C TYR A 16 11.51 -1.97 0.78
N VAL A 17 11.17 -1.32 -0.35
CA VAL A 17 10.72 -2.00 -1.58
C VAL A 17 11.82 -2.91 -2.13
N LEU A 18 13.07 -2.42 -2.22
CA LEU A 18 14.19 -3.20 -2.75
C LEU A 18 14.55 -4.39 -1.85
N THR A 19 14.55 -4.18 -0.54
CA THR A 19 14.80 -5.27 0.42
C THR A 19 13.67 -6.30 0.40
N SER A 20 12.41 -5.86 0.30
CA SER A 20 11.24 -6.74 0.17
C SER A 20 11.31 -7.53 -1.13
N ALA A 21 11.62 -6.89 -2.27
CA ALA A 21 11.76 -7.56 -3.56
C ALA A 21 12.82 -8.66 -3.52
N ARG A 22 13.95 -8.42 -2.85
CA ARG A 22 14.95 -9.47 -2.64
C ARG A 22 14.43 -10.58 -1.72
N GLY A 23 13.81 -10.24 -0.60
CA GLY A 23 13.26 -11.22 0.36
C GLY A 23 12.21 -12.14 -0.27
N LEU A 24 11.36 -11.60 -1.14
CA LEU A 24 10.30 -12.33 -1.85
C LEU A 24 10.78 -13.49 -2.71
N MET A 25 12.07 -13.51 -3.09
CA MET A 25 12.68 -14.66 -3.78
C MET A 25 12.70 -15.93 -2.92
N ASP A 26 12.72 -15.77 -1.60
CA ASP A 26 12.87 -16.86 -0.62
C ASP A 26 11.60 -17.03 0.25
N GLU A 27 10.55 -16.24 0.01
CA GLU A 27 9.29 -16.22 0.76
C GLU A 27 8.13 -16.89 -0.02
N PRO A 28 6.98 -17.21 0.63
CA PRO A 28 5.79 -17.68 -0.08
C PRO A 28 5.33 -16.69 -1.16
N LYS A 29 4.92 -17.20 -2.33
CA LYS A 29 4.51 -16.36 -3.48
C LYS A 29 3.44 -15.31 -3.12
N MET A 30 2.53 -15.65 -2.21
CA MET A 30 1.45 -14.76 -1.76
C MET A 30 1.95 -13.52 -1.01
N TYR A 31 3.19 -13.52 -0.54
CA TYR A 31 3.76 -12.34 0.12
C TYR A 31 4.07 -11.24 -0.88
N GLY A 32 4.21 -11.57 -2.18
CA GLY A 32 4.41 -10.57 -3.23
C GLY A 32 3.28 -9.54 -3.27
N PRO A 33 2.03 -9.96 -3.54
CA PRO A 33 0.89 -9.03 -3.52
C PRO A 33 0.68 -8.36 -2.15
N PHE A 34 0.97 -9.04 -1.04
CA PHE A 34 0.97 -8.42 0.29
C PHE A 34 1.98 -7.28 0.43
N ARG A 35 3.22 -7.44 -0.06
CA ARG A 35 4.22 -6.37 -0.04
C ARG A 35 3.81 -5.19 -0.93
N LEU A 36 3.14 -5.45 -2.04
CA LEU A 36 2.65 -4.40 -2.94
C LEU A 36 1.58 -3.54 -2.24
N VAL A 37 0.59 -4.17 -1.60
CA VAL A 37 -0.47 -3.42 -0.91
C VAL A 37 0.06 -2.71 0.34
N ASP A 38 1.01 -3.31 1.07
CA ASP A 38 1.68 -2.64 2.19
C ASP A 38 2.50 -1.42 1.72
N THR A 39 3.15 -1.53 0.56
CA THR A 39 3.85 -0.40 -0.08
C THR A 39 2.87 0.72 -0.43
N ALA A 40 1.67 0.39 -0.95
CA ALA A 40 0.64 1.38 -1.23
C ALA A 40 0.20 2.14 0.04
N SER A 41 -0.06 1.42 1.14
CA SER A 41 -0.37 2.06 2.45
C SER A 41 0.75 3.00 2.91
N ARG A 42 2.03 2.59 2.77
CA ARG A 42 3.19 3.43 3.13
C ARG A 42 3.28 4.69 2.27
N ILE A 43 3.01 4.59 0.97
CA ILE A 43 2.96 5.76 0.08
C ILE A 43 1.89 6.73 0.58
N ILE A 44 0.68 6.24 0.84
CA ILE A 44 -0.43 7.09 1.31
C ILE A 44 -0.10 7.73 2.65
N SER A 45 0.53 6.99 3.58
CA SER A 45 0.98 7.54 4.87
C SER A 45 1.96 8.72 4.71
N ILE A 46 2.89 8.63 3.74
CA ILE A 46 3.78 9.75 3.39
C ILE A 46 2.94 10.93 2.85
N LEU A 47 2.00 10.66 1.93
CA LEU A 47 1.14 11.72 1.37
C LEU A 47 0.30 12.41 2.47
N GLU A 48 -0.25 11.67 3.42
CA GLU A 48 -0.98 12.22 4.58
C GLU A 48 -0.10 13.13 5.42
N LYS A 49 1.11 12.67 5.77
CA LYS A 49 2.04 13.43 6.60
C LYS A 49 2.39 14.79 5.99
N HIS A 50 2.45 14.86 4.66
CA HIS A 50 2.75 16.10 3.94
C HIS A 50 1.51 16.89 3.49
N GLY A 51 0.30 16.48 3.90
CA GLY A 51 -0.95 17.17 3.58
C GLY A 51 -1.34 17.09 2.10
N ILE A 52 -0.89 16.06 1.39
CA ILE A 52 -1.19 15.80 -0.03
C ILE A 52 -2.38 14.84 -0.17
N ALA A 53 -2.53 13.90 0.77
CA ALA A 53 -3.63 12.93 0.72
C ALA A 53 -4.98 13.61 0.94
N ASP A 54 -5.96 13.22 0.14
CA ASP A 54 -7.37 13.57 0.32
C ASP A 54 -8.10 12.55 1.21
N ASP A 55 -9.38 12.81 1.48
CA ASP A 55 -10.22 11.94 2.31
C ASP A 55 -10.31 10.53 1.73
N PHE A 56 -10.36 10.40 0.39
CA PHE A 56 -10.37 9.10 -0.28
C PHE A 56 -9.12 8.30 0.06
N LEU A 57 -7.93 8.87 -0.13
CA LEU A 57 -6.68 8.19 0.17
C LEU A 57 -6.58 7.82 1.65
N ALA A 58 -7.01 8.69 2.56
CA ALA A 58 -7.00 8.41 3.99
C ALA A 58 -7.91 7.22 4.37
N GLU A 59 -9.11 7.14 3.78
CA GLU A 59 -10.01 6.00 3.95
C GLU A 59 -9.42 4.70 3.37
N GLU A 60 -8.85 4.76 2.16
CA GLU A 60 -8.23 3.60 1.52
C GLU A 60 -7.03 3.06 2.31
N ARG A 61 -6.19 3.94 2.88
CA ARG A 61 -5.08 3.51 3.73
C ARG A 61 -5.59 2.69 4.92
N LYS A 62 -6.66 3.14 5.57
CA LYS A 62 -7.27 2.41 6.69
C LYS A 62 -7.77 1.04 6.26
N LYS A 63 -8.48 0.95 5.12
CA LYS A 63 -8.94 -0.34 4.55
C LYS A 63 -7.76 -1.27 4.27
N ILE A 64 -6.67 -0.74 3.71
CA ILE A 64 -5.46 -1.51 3.43
C ILE A 64 -4.81 -2.01 4.73
N ASP A 65 -4.63 -1.14 5.71
CA ASP A 65 -3.97 -1.50 6.97
C ASP A 65 -4.75 -2.56 7.76
N GLU A 66 -6.07 -2.51 7.71
CA GLU A 66 -6.96 -3.51 8.31
C GLU A 66 -7.00 -4.82 7.48
N GLY A 67 -7.07 -4.71 6.15
CA GLY A 67 -7.32 -5.84 5.26
C GLY A 67 -6.09 -6.64 4.81
N LYS A 68 -4.88 -6.05 4.81
CA LYS A 68 -3.66 -6.69 4.28
C LYS A 68 -3.29 -8.01 4.97
N TYR A 69 -3.69 -8.19 6.23
CA TYR A 69 -3.41 -9.43 6.98
C TYR A 69 -4.31 -10.61 6.59
N SER A 70 -5.34 -10.39 5.76
CA SER A 70 -6.17 -11.48 5.22
C SER A 70 -5.36 -12.49 4.38
N VAL A 71 -4.16 -12.12 3.92
CA VAL A 71 -3.17 -13.05 3.31
C VAL A 71 -2.82 -14.23 4.23
N MET A 72 -2.96 -14.06 5.55
CA MET A 72 -2.72 -15.10 6.55
C MET A 72 -3.96 -15.97 6.82
N GLU A 73 -5.14 -15.53 6.39
CA GLU A 73 -6.39 -16.25 6.60
C GLU A 73 -6.68 -17.24 5.46
N SER A 74 -6.76 -16.76 4.22
CA SER A 74 -6.88 -17.59 3.03
C SER A 74 -6.55 -16.80 1.76
N GLU A 75 -6.20 -17.51 0.69
CA GLU A 75 -5.95 -16.91 -0.62
C GLU A 75 -7.23 -16.24 -1.17
N GLU A 76 -8.40 -16.87 -1.02
CA GLU A 76 -9.69 -16.30 -1.43
C GLU A 76 -10.00 -14.98 -0.72
N LYS A 77 -9.88 -14.92 0.61
CA LYS A 77 -10.16 -13.68 1.36
C LYS A 77 -9.22 -12.55 0.96
N PHE A 78 -7.96 -12.87 0.71
CA PHE A 78 -7.00 -11.88 0.28
C PHE A 78 -7.27 -11.39 -1.14
N LYS A 79 -7.68 -12.27 -2.07
CA LYS A 79 -8.14 -11.87 -3.40
C LYS A 79 -9.35 -10.94 -3.33
N GLU A 80 -10.38 -11.30 -2.57
CA GLU A 80 -11.56 -10.45 -2.38
C GLU A 80 -11.20 -9.08 -1.81
N PHE A 81 -10.26 -9.03 -0.86
CA PHE A 81 -9.73 -7.77 -0.34
C PHE A 81 -9.05 -6.94 -1.43
N LEU A 82 -8.16 -7.53 -2.23
CA LEU A 82 -7.48 -6.82 -3.33
C LEU A 82 -8.47 -6.32 -4.38
N ASP A 83 -9.47 -7.12 -4.74
CA ASP A 83 -10.51 -6.75 -5.71
C ASP A 83 -11.30 -5.52 -5.23
N ARG A 84 -11.61 -5.44 -3.93
CA ARG A 84 -12.30 -4.27 -3.34
C ARG A 84 -11.45 -3.00 -3.43
N ILE A 85 -10.17 -3.07 -3.06
CA ILE A 85 -9.26 -1.91 -3.16
C ILE A 85 -9.13 -1.46 -4.63
N ILE A 86 -8.98 -2.39 -5.56
CA ILE A 86 -8.91 -2.06 -7.00
C ILE A 86 -10.21 -1.38 -7.47
N GLN A 87 -11.36 -1.89 -7.03
CA GLN A 87 -12.65 -1.30 -7.37
C GLN A 87 -12.78 0.12 -6.83
N ASP A 88 -12.42 0.36 -5.57
CA ASP A 88 -12.49 1.69 -4.93
C ASP A 88 -11.66 2.72 -5.73
N PHE A 89 -10.42 2.40 -6.08
CA PHE A 89 -9.57 3.27 -6.91
C PHE A 89 -10.09 3.45 -8.34
N ALA A 90 -10.65 2.39 -8.95
CA ALA A 90 -11.22 2.48 -10.30
C ALA A 90 -12.48 3.34 -10.34
N GLU A 91 -13.27 3.35 -9.27
CA GLU A 91 -14.43 4.23 -9.12
C GLU A 91 -14.01 5.68 -8.90
N GLU A 92 -12.98 5.93 -8.08
CA GLU A 92 -12.47 7.28 -7.85
C GLU A 92 -11.87 7.90 -9.13
N LEU A 93 -11.14 7.09 -9.90
CA LEU A 93 -10.57 7.53 -11.18
C LEU A 93 -11.64 7.98 -12.19
N LYS A 94 -12.86 7.47 -12.11
CA LYS A 94 -13.98 7.89 -12.99
C LYS A 94 -14.59 9.22 -12.59
N LYS A 95 -14.40 9.65 -11.33
CA LYS A 95 -14.94 10.91 -10.79
C LYS A 95 -13.95 12.07 -10.97
N SER A 96 -12.67 11.76 -11.17
CA SER A 96 -11.56 12.69 -11.44
C SER A 96 -11.60 13.25 -12.86
#